data_AF-A0A382D9I6-F1
#
_entry.id   AF-A0A382D9I6-F1
#
_cell.length_a   1.000
_cell.length_b   1.000
_cell.length_c   1.000
_cell.angle_alpha   90.00
_cell.angle_beta   90.00
_cell.angle_gamma   90.00
#
_symmetry.space_group_name_H-M   'P 1'
#
loop_
_entity.id
_entity.type
_entity.pdbx_description
1 polymer ?
#
loop_
_entity_poly.entity_id
_entity_poly.type
_entity_poly.pdbx_seq_one_letter_code
_entity_poly.pdbx_strand_id
1 'polypeptide(L)'
;MNRYPAWINLLVAASVLVGLLFAAPNFFGDDPAVQISRADASALESLELDRFEQLLDEINVLPKSAYLDDGKVLIRFNLFEDQLRASDLLRQKLGRPYVVALTLAPRTPDWLRSLGLRPMSLGLDLRGGVHFLFEVDMEAAILQRLESYAEDFSRLLREQRIRRNVRVVGREVRVLLGDPEDLDRAERLISEAEPLMFVERSTTAEGSLVVTMTPDQIRERQNFAIEQNTVTLRNRVNELGVAEPVVQRQGLNRIVVQLPGVQDPSQAERVLGATATLEFRLVCEGENAFDAQARGRAPLGCELFLERAGTPVLLRRATIVTGDQLVDARQGFDQQTSSPAVFVRLDSRGADSMLMTTKENLNKPMAVVFVEQRRETVEQNGEFVEVTRVDKQVISIATIRGVFSSNFQITGLDLVEARDLSLLLRAGALAAPIYKVEERTIGPSLGQDNIDKGLRAILIGFGLVVLFMAIYYRGFGVIADLALLANLV
;
A
#
# COMPACT_ATOMS: atom_id res chain seq x y z
N MET A 1 6.83 57.40 -29.50
CA MET A 1 5.45 57.64 -29.97
C MET A 1 4.66 56.36 -29.81
N ASN A 2 3.70 56.33 -28.89
CA ASN A 2 2.82 55.19 -28.70
C ASN A 2 1.86 55.10 -29.89
N ARG A 3 1.88 53.99 -30.63
CA ARG A 3 1.03 53.78 -31.82
C ARG A 3 -0.33 53.16 -31.47
N TYR A 4 -0.53 52.75 -30.22
CA TYR A 4 -1.76 52.10 -29.78
C TYR A 4 -2.71 53.10 -29.11
N PRO A 5 -4.02 53.04 -29.44
CA PRO A 5 -5.07 53.77 -28.72
C PRO A 5 -5.02 53.54 -27.21
N ALA A 6 -5.39 54.55 -26.42
CA ALA A 6 -5.36 54.50 -24.95
C ALA A 6 -6.12 53.29 -24.36
N TRP A 7 -7.22 52.88 -25.00
CA TRP A 7 -8.02 51.72 -24.57
C TRP A 7 -7.27 50.39 -24.75
N ILE A 8 -6.41 50.25 -25.76
CA ILE A 8 -5.59 49.04 -25.95
C ILE A 8 -4.52 48.97 -24.86
N ASN A 9 -3.87 50.09 -24.54
CA ASN A 9 -2.90 50.13 -23.45
C ASN A 9 -3.55 49.84 -22.09
N LEU A 10 -4.78 50.33 -21.88
CA LEU A 10 -5.55 50.05 -20.66
C LEU A 10 -5.96 48.58 -20.59
N LEU A 11 -6.35 47.98 -21.72
CA LEU A 11 -6.65 46.55 -21.82
C LEU A 11 -5.42 45.70 -21.51
N VAL A 12 -4.26 46.04 -22.08
CA VAL A 12 -2.98 45.34 -21.79
C VAL A 12 -2.63 45.46 -20.30
N ALA A 13 -2.72 46.66 -19.72
CA ALA A 13 -2.45 46.86 -18.30
C ALA A 13 -3.42 46.05 -17.41
N ALA A 14 -4.70 45.98 -17.78
CA ALA A 14 -5.70 45.16 -17.09
C ALA A 14 -5.38 43.66 -17.21
N SER A 15 -5.01 43.17 -18.39
CA SER A 15 -4.61 41.78 -18.61
C SER A 15 -3.40 41.38 -17.77
N VAL A 16 -2.37 42.22 -17.71
CA VAL A 16 -1.18 41.98 -16.85
C VAL A 16 -1.57 41.98 -15.37
N LEU A 17 -2.45 42.90 -14.93
CA LEU A 17 -2.88 42.94 -13.54
C LEU A 17 -3.68 41.69 -13.16
N VAL A 18 -4.48 41.15 -14.09
CA VAL A 18 -5.15 39.85 -13.92
C VAL A 18 -4.13 38.71 -13.88
N GLY A 19 -3.15 38.64 -14.78
CA GLY A 19 -2.10 37.61 -14.72
C GLY A 19 -1.33 37.63 -13.41
N LEU A 20 -0.99 38.82 -12.88
CA LEU A 20 -0.32 38.97 -11.58
C LEU A 20 -1.19 38.42 -10.44
N LEU A 21 -2.50 38.63 -10.52
CA LEU A 21 -3.46 38.07 -9.57
C LEU A 21 -3.45 36.54 -9.60
N PHE A 22 -3.44 35.94 -10.80
CA PHE A 22 -3.36 34.48 -10.97
C PHE A 22 -2.01 33.89 -10.53
N ALA A 23 -0.92 34.63 -10.70
CA ALA A 23 0.42 34.21 -10.27
C ALA A 23 0.68 34.42 -8.77
N ALA A 24 -0.07 35.31 -8.11
CA ALA A 24 0.10 35.69 -6.71
C ALA A 24 0.21 34.51 -5.74
N PRO A 25 -0.59 33.42 -5.83
CA PRO A 25 -0.50 32.28 -4.92
C PRO A 25 0.89 31.64 -4.83
N ASN A 26 1.67 31.65 -5.91
CA ASN A 26 3.00 31.01 -5.98
C ASN A 26 4.06 31.72 -5.13
N PHE A 27 3.85 32.98 -4.75
CA PHE A 27 4.78 33.73 -3.89
C PHE A 27 4.62 33.39 -2.41
N PHE A 28 3.51 32.74 -2.05
CA PHE A 28 3.25 32.30 -0.69
C PHE A 28 3.76 30.87 -0.54
N GLY A 29 4.92 30.68 0.09
CA GLY A 29 5.48 29.36 0.38
C GLY A 29 4.60 28.52 1.32
N ASP A 30 5.10 27.40 1.83
CA ASP A 30 4.25 26.44 2.56
C ASP A 30 4.43 26.46 4.08
N ASP A 31 3.40 26.01 4.81
CA ASP A 31 3.41 25.70 6.24
C ASP A 31 3.17 24.19 6.48
N PRO A 32 3.71 23.62 7.58
CA PRO A 32 3.35 22.27 8.00
C PRO A 32 1.85 22.16 8.27
N ALA A 33 1.21 21.14 7.73
CA ALA A 33 -0.24 21.00 7.81
C ALA A 33 -0.70 19.55 7.89
N VAL A 34 -1.87 19.34 8.50
CA VAL A 34 -2.58 18.06 8.48
C VAL A 34 -3.77 18.21 7.55
N GLN A 35 -3.86 17.30 6.58
CA GLN A 35 -5.02 17.17 5.70
C GLN A 35 -5.91 16.04 6.21
N ILE A 36 -7.19 16.30 6.33
CA ILE A 36 -8.20 15.31 6.70
C ILE A 36 -9.18 15.22 5.52
N SER A 37 -9.42 14.02 5.03
CA SER A 37 -10.40 13.74 3.98
C SER A 37 -11.23 12.53 4.35
N ARG A 38 -12.43 12.37 3.78
CA ARG A 38 -13.19 11.14 3.99
C ARG A 38 -12.61 9.99 3.16
N ALA A 39 -12.65 8.77 3.71
CA ALA A 39 -12.12 7.57 3.05
C ALA A 39 -12.92 7.16 1.80
N ASP A 40 -14.20 7.56 1.71
CA ASP A 40 -15.07 7.37 0.55
C ASP A 40 -14.95 8.51 -0.49
N ALA A 41 -14.01 9.44 -0.29
CA ALA A 41 -13.82 10.64 -1.10
C ALA A 41 -15.02 11.60 -1.13
N SER A 42 -15.97 11.48 -0.21
CA SER A 42 -17.03 12.48 -0.05
C SER A 42 -16.50 13.76 0.61
N ALA A 43 -17.14 14.89 0.29
CA ALA A 43 -16.73 16.19 0.80
C ALA A 43 -17.05 16.34 2.29
N LEU A 44 -16.10 16.86 3.06
CA LEU A 44 -16.30 17.27 4.45
C LEU A 44 -17.12 18.56 4.53
N GLU A 45 -17.82 18.74 5.65
CA GLU A 45 -18.63 19.93 5.96
C GLU A 45 -18.00 20.78 7.07
N SER A 46 -18.45 22.04 7.21
CA SER A 46 -17.92 22.98 8.22
C SER A 46 -18.10 22.49 9.67
N LEU A 47 -19.16 21.73 9.94
CA LEU A 47 -19.37 21.13 11.28
C LEU A 47 -18.27 20.14 11.66
N GLU A 48 -17.67 19.47 10.67
CA GLU A 48 -16.56 18.53 10.90
C GLU A 48 -15.26 19.27 11.18
N LEU A 49 -15.04 20.42 10.54
CA LEU A 49 -13.92 21.32 10.84
C LEU A 49 -13.91 21.72 12.31
N ASP A 50 -15.04 22.23 12.82
CA ASP A 50 -15.19 22.65 14.22
C ASP A 50 -14.90 21.49 15.18
N ARG A 51 -15.37 20.28 14.84
CA ARG A 51 -15.10 19.07 15.63
C ARG A 51 -13.61 18.72 15.67
N PHE A 52 -12.91 18.87 14.55
CA PHE A 52 -11.48 18.54 14.50
C PHE A 52 -10.64 19.56 15.28
N GLU A 53 -11.00 20.84 15.25
CA GLU A 53 -10.37 21.86 16.09
C GLU A 53 -10.56 21.56 17.58
N GLN A 54 -11.78 21.20 18.00
CA GLN A 54 -12.05 20.81 19.39
C GLN A 54 -11.23 19.61 19.87
N LEU A 55 -10.93 18.65 18.99
CA LEU A 55 -10.06 17.53 19.35
C LEU A 55 -8.62 17.99 19.62
N LEU A 56 -8.12 18.98 18.87
CA LEU A 56 -6.75 19.50 19.05
C LEU A 56 -6.58 20.28 20.36
N ASP A 57 -7.66 20.89 20.86
CA ASP A 57 -7.66 21.53 22.18
C ASP A 57 -7.36 20.54 23.32
N GLU A 58 -7.68 19.25 23.19
CA GLU A 58 -7.37 18.22 24.20
C GLU A 58 -5.86 18.10 24.50
N ILE A 59 -5.01 18.42 23.52
CA ILE A 59 -3.54 18.31 23.63
C ILE A 59 -2.83 19.68 23.67
N ASN A 60 -3.59 20.77 23.82
CA ASN A 60 -3.07 22.15 23.79
C ASN A 60 -2.26 22.49 22.53
N VAL A 61 -2.60 21.89 21.38
CA VAL A 61 -1.97 22.23 20.10
C VAL A 61 -2.83 23.27 19.39
N LEU A 62 -2.34 24.50 19.31
CA LEU A 62 -3.05 25.61 18.67
C LEU A 62 -2.78 25.62 17.16
N PRO A 63 -3.80 25.38 16.31
CA PRO A 63 -3.63 25.52 14.87
C PRO A 63 -3.42 27.00 14.50
N LYS A 64 -2.57 27.26 13.52
CA LYS A 64 -2.36 28.59 12.94
C LYS A 64 -3.59 29.05 12.15
N SER A 65 -4.21 28.12 11.43
CA SER A 65 -5.45 28.30 10.69
C SER A 65 -6.00 26.93 10.32
N ALA A 66 -7.32 26.77 10.33
CA ALA A 66 -7.97 25.61 9.76
C ALA A 66 -9.05 26.05 8.75
N TYR A 67 -9.17 25.33 7.64
CA TYR A 67 -10.16 25.66 6.63
C TYR A 67 -10.52 24.44 5.79
N LEU A 68 -11.60 24.56 5.03
CA LEU A 68 -12.05 23.57 4.07
C LEU A 68 -11.52 23.92 2.68
N ASP A 69 -10.96 22.93 1.98
CA ASP A 69 -10.47 23.04 0.60
C ASP A 69 -10.82 21.77 -0.16
N ASP A 70 -11.61 21.91 -1.22
CA ASP A 70 -12.01 20.80 -2.10
C ASP A 70 -12.67 19.60 -1.37
N GLY A 71 -13.51 19.89 -0.37
CA GLY A 71 -14.14 18.84 0.45
C GLY A 71 -13.18 18.17 1.44
N LYS A 72 -12.00 18.74 1.67
CA LYS A 72 -11.00 18.28 2.65
C LYS A 72 -10.79 19.35 3.71
N VAL A 73 -10.45 18.96 4.93
CA VAL A 73 -10.06 19.90 5.98
C VAL A 73 -8.54 20.00 5.99
N LEU A 74 -8.02 21.22 5.96
CA LEU A 74 -6.60 21.52 6.09
C LEU A 74 -6.38 22.32 7.37
N ILE A 75 -5.56 21.78 8.26
CA ILE A 75 -5.16 22.41 9.52
C ILE A 75 -3.68 22.73 9.45
N ARG A 76 -3.33 24.02 9.54
CA ARG A 76 -1.94 24.51 9.44
C ARG A 76 -1.35 24.76 10.81
N PHE A 77 -0.06 24.53 10.94
CA PHE A 77 0.71 24.69 12.16
C PHE A 77 1.91 25.61 11.93
N ASN A 78 2.49 26.14 13.02
CA ASN A 78 3.73 26.91 12.95
C ASN A 78 4.97 26.01 12.93
N LEU A 79 4.88 24.83 13.56
CA LEU A 79 5.98 23.90 13.77
C LEU A 79 5.61 22.48 13.30
N PHE A 80 6.61 21.71 12.84
CA PHE A 80 6.44 20.31 12.44
C PHE A 80 6.12 19.38 13.62
N GLU A 81 6.61 19.68 14.83
CA GLU A 81 6.29 18.88 16.02
C GLU A 81 4.79 18.92 16.35
N ASP A 82 4.17 20.10 16.23
CA ASP A 82 2.74 20.30 16.45
C ASP A 82 1.91 19.53 15.40
N GLN A 83 2.35 19.54 14.14
CA GLN A 83 1.75 18.79 13.05
C GLN A 83 1.76 17.28 13.32
N LEU A 84 2.89 16.73 13.79
CA LEU A 84 3.02 15.30 14.10
C LEU A 84 2.10 14.90 15.26
N ARG A 85 2.11 15.66 16.36
CA ARG A 85 1.23 15.41 17.52
C ARG A 85 -0.25 15.49 17.14
N ALA A 86 -0.63 16.51 16.35
CA ALA A 86 -1.98 16.67 15.84
C ALA A 86 -2.40 15.48 14.96
N SER A 87 -1.55 15.08 14.01
CA SER A 87 -1.82 13.94 13.12
C SER A 87 -2.03 12.65 13.90
N ASP A 88 -1.17 12.35 14.89
CA ASP A 88 -1.31 11.13 15.69
C ASP A 88 -2.61 11.10 16.49
N LEU A 89 -2.99 12.21 17.15
CA LEU A 89 -4.25 12.31 17.87
C LEU A 89 -5.46 12.15 16.94
N LEU A 90 -5.46 12.87 15.81
CA LEU A 90 -6.55 12.84 14.84
C LEU A 90 -6.70 11.44 14.23
N ARG A 91 -5.60 10.76 13.89
CA ARG A 91 -5.64 9.35 13.43
C ARG A 91 -6.27 8.43 14.46
N GLN A 92 -5.92 8.61 15.73
CA GLN A 92 -6.43 7.80 16.82
C GLN A 92 -7.94 8.02 17.05
N LYS A 93 -8.41 9.27 16.99
CA LYS A 93 -9.78 9.65 17.35
C LYS A 93 -10.78 9.55 16.19
N LEU A 94 -10.37 9.85 14.96
CA LEU A 94 -11.26 9.93 13.80
C LEU A 94 -11.54 8.56 13.16
N GLY A 95 -10.59 7.63 13.21
CA GLY A 95 -10.75 6.28 12.68
C GLY A 95 -11.02 6.22 11.17
N ARG A 96 -11.57 5.08 10.71
CA ARG A 96 -11.72 4.74 9.28
C ARG A 96 -12.53 5.69 8.38
N PRO A 97 -13.58 6.41 8.81
CA PRO A 97 -14.28 7.29 7.88
C PRO A 97 -13.39 8.42 7.37
N TYR A 98 -12.24 8.68 8.02
CA TYR A 98 -11.32 9.75 7.66
C TYR A 98 -9.91 9.21 7.39
N VAL A 99 -9.23 9.85 6.45
CA VAL A 99 -7.81 9.70 6.16
C VAL A 99 -7.12 10.97 6.64
N VAL A 100 -6.19 10.82 7.59
CA VAL A 100 -5.43 11.93 8.17
C VAL A 100 -4.01 11.85 7.62
N ALA A 101 -3.65 12.82 6.79
CA ALA A 101 -2.39 12.86 6.06
C ALA A 101 -1.51 14.04 6.51
N LEU A 102 -0.21 13.78 6.63
CA LEU A 102 0.80 14.83 6.79
C LEU A 102 1.02 15.50 5.44
N THR A 103 1.00 16.84 5.40
CA THR A 103 1.20 17.61 4.19
C THR A 103 1.87 18.95 4.47
N LEU A 104 2.16 19.68 3.39
CA LEU A 104 2.53 21.08 3.39
C LEU A 104 1.39 21.85 2.73
N ALA A 105 0.84 22.85 3.42
CA ALA A 105 -0.24 23.67 2.87
C ALA A 105 0.28 25.07 2.55
N PRO A 106 -0.12 25.65 1.41
CA PRO A 106 0.38 26.94 0.99
C PRO A 106 -0.10 28.07 1.90
N ARG A 107 0.76 29.08 2.08
CA ARG A 107 0.48 30.28 2.87
C ARG A 107 -0.46 31.26 2.17
N THR A 108 -1.12 30.84 1.10
CA THR A 108 -1.99 31.69 0.29
C THR A 108 -3.14 32.25 1.15
N PRO A 109 -3.34 33.58 1.17
CA PRO A 109 -4.43 34.24 1.87
C PRO A 109 -5.82 33.74 1.45
N ASP A 110 -6.78 33.76 2.37
CA ASP A 110 -8.14 33.24 2.19
C ASP A 110 -8.86 33.90 1.00
N TRP A 111 -8.68 35.20 0.82
CA TRP A 111 -9.31 35.95 -0.27
C TRP A 111 -8.82 35.47 -1.65
N LEU A 112 -7.54 35.12 -1.82
CA LEU A 112 -7.02 34.55 -3.07
C LEU A 112 -7.58 33.15 -3.31
N ARG A 113 -7.65 32.33 -2.25
CA ARG A 113 -8.17 30.96 -2.32
C ARG A 113 -9.67 30.95 -2.64
N SER A 114 -10.45 31.89 -2.10
CA SER A 114 -11.88 32.03 -2.40
C SER A 114 -12.18 32.35 -3.88
N LEU A 115 -11.19 32.89 -4.60
CA LEU A 115 -11.27 33.11 -6.05
C LEU A 115 -10.91 31.86 -6.88
N GLY A 116 -10.60 30.74 -6.22
CA GLY A 116 -10.17 29.50 -6.87
C GLY A 116 -8.70 29.51 -7.32
N LEU A 117 -7.93 30.52 -6.91
CA LEU A 117 -6.53 30.66 -7.30
C LEU A 117 -5.64 29.79 -6.40
N ARG A 118 -5.01 28.78 -6.99
CA ARG A 118 -4.14 27.82 -6.30
C ARG A 118 -2.69 27.96 -6.78
N PRO A 119 -1.70 27.76 -5.89
CA PRO A 119 -0.32 27.67 -6.32
C PRO A 119 -0.08 26.42 -7.17
N MET A 120 0.99 26.44 -7.94
CA MET A 120 1.41 25.31 -8.77
C MET A 120 1.76 24.10 -7.89
N SER A 121 1.29 22.90 -8.27
CA SER A 121 1.71 21.68 -7.60
C SER A 121 3.17 21.38 -7.93
N LEU A 122 3.98 21.20 -6.91
CA LEU A 122 5.41 20.92 -7.04
C LEU A 122 5.62 19.41 -7.04
N GLY A 123 6.41 18.91 -7.99
CA GLY A 123 6.76 17.50 -8.07
C GLY A 123 7.71 17.05 -6.94
N LEU A 124 7.99 15.75 -6.91
CA LEU A 124 8.89 15.12 -5.93
C LEU A 124 10.27 15.80 -5.86
N ASP A 125 10.80 16.20 -7.01
CA ASP A 125 12.12 16.82 -7.13
C ASP A 125 12.22 18.18 -6.42
N LEU A 126 11.07 18.81 -6.14
CA LEU A 126 10.96 20.13 -5.53
C LEU A 126 10.39 20.08 -4.10
N ARG A 127 9.42 19.20 -3.82
CA ARG A 127 8.87 19.00 -2.46
C ARG A 127 9.68 18.03 -1.59
N GLY A 128 10.54 17.23 -2.20
CA GLY A 128 11.16 16.09 -1.56
C GLY A 128 10.17 14.94 -1.31
N GLY A 129 10.70 13.78 -0.95
CA GLY A 129 9.96 12.54 -0.70
C GLY A 129 10.69 11.32 -1.26
N VAL A 130 9.92 10.26 -1.54
CA VAL A 130 10.47 8.98 -2.00
C VAL A 130 9.81 8.51 -3.29
N HIS A 131 10.63 7.98 -4.20
CA HIS A 131 10.23 7.28 -5.41
C HIS A 131 10.64 5.82 -5.31
N PHE A 132 9.67 4.92 -5.41
CA PHE A 132 9.89 3.47 -5.48
C PHE A 132 9.44 2.93 -6.84
N LEU A 133 10.26 2.03 -7.40
CA LEU A 133 9.86 1.17 -8.51
C LEU A 133 9.80 -0.26 -8.01
N PHE A 134 8.60 -0.83 -7.98
CA PHE A 134 8.39 -2.22 -7.62
C PHE A 134 8.16 -3.08 -8.86
N GLU A 135 8.67 -4.31 -8.85
CA GLU A 135 8.42 -5.34 -9.85
C GLU A 135 7.59 -6.46 -9.22
N VAL A 136 6.53 -6.86 -9.90
CA VAL A 136 5.60 -7.90 -9.44
C VAL A 136 6.02 -9.25 -10.01
N ASP A 137 6.09 -10.26 -9.14
CA ASP A 137 6.45 -11.63 -9.52
C ASP A 137 5.28 -12.31 -10.24
N MET A 138 5.30 -12.24 -11.56
CA MET A 138 4.27 -12.84 -12.41
C MET A 138 4.25 -14.36 -12.33
N GLU A 139 5.41 -14.99 -12.17
CA GLU A 139 5.50 -16.44 -12.09
C GLU A 139 4.89 -16.93 -10.78
N ALA A 140 5.18 -16.26 -9.67
CA ALA A 140 4.52 -16.55 -8.40
C ALA A 140 3.00 -16.40 -8.47
N ALA A 141 2.48 -15.37 -9.16
CA ALA A 141 1.05 -15.18 -9.37
C ALA A 141 0.38 -16.36 -10.11
N ILE A 142 1.10 -16.91 -11.10
CA ILE A 142 0.64 -18.05 -11.90
C ILE A 142 0.70 -19.34 -11.06
N LEU A 143 1.82 -19.57 -10.36
CA LEU A 143 2.01 -20.73 -9.49
C LEU A 143 0.95 -20.79 -8.39
N GLN A 144 0.67 -19.67 -7.71
CA GLN A 144 -0.36 -19.60 -6.68
C GLN A 144 -1.77 -19.92 -7.24
N ARG A 145 -2.06 -19.52 -8.48
CA ARG A 145 -3.32 -19.90 -9.14
C ARG A 145 -3.36 -21.38 -9.48
N LEU A 146 -2.27 -21.97 -9.95
CA LEU A 146 -2.16 -23.41 -10.21
C LEU A 146 -2.30 -24.23 -8.91
N GLU A 147 -1.76 -23.75 -7.79
CA GLU A 147 -1.94 -24.37 -6.48
C GLU A 147 -3.42 -24.37 -6.05
N SER A 148 -4.11 -23.23 -6.24
CA SER A 148 -5.56 -23.16 -5.98
C SER A 148 -6.33 -24.18 -6.84
N TYR A 149 -5.99 -24.29 -8.13
CA TYR A 149 -6.58 -25.31 -9.00
C TYR A 149 -6.28 -26.74 -8.54
N ALA A 150 -5.04 -27.01 -8.11
CA ALA A 150 -4.66 -28.32 -7.58
C ALA A 150 -5.50 -28.71 -6.36
N GLU A 151 -5.78 -27.78 -5.45
CA GLU A 151 -6.67 -27.99 -4.31
C GLU A 151 -8.12 -28.24 -4.73
N ASP A 152 -8.63 -27.42 -5.65
CA ASP A 152 -10.00 -27.53 -6.16
C ASP A 152 -10.22 -28.89 -6.86
N PHE A 153 -9.29 -29.32 -7.71
CA PHE A 153 -9.32 -30.63 -8.35
C PHE A 153 -9.20 -31.77 -7.34
N SER A 154 -8.31 -31.64 -6.36
CA SER A 154 -8.14 -32.63 -5.29
C SER A 154 -9.42 -32.79 -4.46
N ARG A 155 -10.17 -31.71 -4.23
CA ARG A 155 -11.47 -31.72 -3.56
C ARG A 155 -12.55 -32.36 -4.44
N LEU A 156 -12.68 -31.92 -5.69
CA LEU A 156 -13.66 -32.43 -6.66
C LEU A 156 -13.54 -33.95 -6.86
N LEU A 157 -12.32 -34.44 -7.09
CA LEU A 157 -12.07 -35.88 -7.28
C LEU A 157 -12.36 -36.68 -6.00
N ARG A 158 -12.06 -36.11 -4.83
CA ARG A 158 -12.34 -36.75 -3.54
C ARG A 158 -13.84 -36.91 -3.29
N GLU A 159 -14.65 -35.91 -3.64
CA GLU A 159 -16.11 -35.97 -3.52
C GLU A 159 -16.71 -37.09 -4.37
N GLN A 160 -16.09 -37.35 -5.53
CA GLN A 160 -16.44 -38.45 -6.43
C GLN A 160 -15.80 -39.80 -6.04
N ARG A 161 -15.12 -39.85 -4.89
CA ARG A 161 -14.41 -41.03 -4.33
C ARG A 161 -13.28 -41.56 -5.21
N ILE A 162 -12.72 -40.73 -6.08
CA ILE A 162 -11.58 -41.07 -6.94
C ILE A 162 -10.28 -40.92 -6.13
N ARG A 163 -9.43 -41.96 -6.13
CA ARG A 163 -8.12 -41.91 -5.48
C ARG A 163 -7.15 -41.08 -6.33
N ARG A 164 -6.52 -40.08 -5.71
CA ARG A 164 -5.72 -39.07 -6.43
C ARG A 164 -4.55 -38.53 -5.62
N ASN A 165 -3.51 -38.13 -6.34
CA ASN A 165 -2.40 -37.30 -5.90
C ASN A 165 -2.26 -36.14 -6.89
N VAL A 166 -2.63 -34.94 -6.45
CA VAL A 166 -2.59 -33.72 -7.28
C VAL A 166 -1.44 -32.85 -6.80
N ARG A 167 -0.57 -32.42 -7.72
CA ARG A 167 0.58 -31.57 -7.41
C ARG A 167 0.85 -30.59 -8.54
N VAL A 168 1.34 -29.41 -8.19
CA VAL A 168 1.88 -28.46 -9.17
C VAL A 168 3.33 -28.84 -9.47
N VAL A 169 3.68 -28.89 -10.76
CA VAL A 169 5.05 -29.13 -11.23
C VAL A 169 5.36 -28.11 -12.33
N GLY A 170 6.21 -27.13 -12.03
CA GLY A 170 6.43 -26.01 -12.95
C GLY A 170 5.13 -25.25 -13.18
N ARG A 171 4.70 -25.12 -14.44
CA ARG A 171 3.46 -24.40 -14.83
C ARG A 171 2.28 -25.32 -15.13
N GLU A 172 2.31 -26.53 -14.61
CA GLU A 172 1.31 -27.57 -14.88
C GLU A 172 0.79 -28.16 -13.57
N VAL A 173 -0.48 -28.55 -13.56
CA VAL A 173 -1.06 -29.37 -12.50
C VAL A 173 -1.04 -30.82 -12.95
N ARG A 174 -0.28 -31.67 -12.25
CA ARG A 174 -0.25 -33.12 -12.49
C ARG A 174 -1.19 -33.82 -11.54
N VAL A 175 -2.12 -34.58 -12.11
CA VAL A 175 -3.09 -35.40 -11.40
C VAL A 175 -2.73 -36.85 -11.64
N LEU A 176 -2.19 -37.53 -10.63
CA LEU A 176 -1.94 -38.97 -10.66
C LEU A 176 -3.12 -39.69 -10.00
N LEU A 177 -3.77 -40.58 -10.73
CA LEU A 177 -4.88 -41.38 -10.21
C LEU A 177 -4.36 -42.68 -9.60
N GLY A 178 -5.07 -43.17 -8.58
CA GLY A 178 -4.76 -44.46 -7.96
C GLY A 178 -5.15 -45.64 -8.85
N ASP A 179 -6.28 -45.50 -9.56
CA ASP A 179 -6.86 -46.53 -10.41
C ASP A 179 -6.94 -45.99 -11.85
N PRO A 180 -6.28 -46.63 -12.86
CA PRO A 180 -6.27 -46.14 -14.24
C PRO A 180 -7.65 -46.09 -14.92
N GLU A 181 -8.60 -46.90 -14.46
CA GLU A 181 -9.98 -46.94 -14.98
C GLU A 181 -10.76 -45.64 -14.71
N ASP A 182 -10.35 -44.88 -13.68
CA ASP A 182 -10.98 -43.60 -13.32
C ASP A 182 -10.55 -42.45 -14.25
N LEU A 183 -9.62 -42.68 -15.19
CA LEU A 183 -9.01 -41.63 -16.00
C LEU A 183 -10.03 -40.89 -16.88
N ASP A 184 -10.89 -41.60 -17.60
CA ASP A 184 -11.94 -41.00 -18.42
C ASP A 184 -12.97 -40.22 -17.58
N ARG A 185 -13.16 -40.61 -16.31
CA ARG A 185 -14.08 -39.94 -15.38
C ARG A 185 -13.43 -38.68 -14.82
N ALA A 186 -12.18 -38.76 -14.39
CA ALA A 186 -11.41 -37.63 -13.88
C ALA A 186 -11.22 -36.55 -14.95
N GLU A 187 -10.89 -36.93 -16.19
CA GLU A 187 -10.76 -36.01 -17.31
C GLU A 187 -12.04 -35.22 -17.57
N ARG A 188 -13.20 -35.90 -17.63
CA ARG A 188 -14.50 -35.23 -17.78
C ARG A 188 -14.81 -34.28 -16.64
N LEU A 189 -14.62 -34.69 -15.39
CA LEU A 189 -14.89 -33.85 -14.22
C LEU A 189 -14.04 -32.57 -14.22
N ILE A 190 -12.76 -32.68 -14.55
CA ILE A 190 -11.84 -31.54 -14.58
C ILE A 190 -12.19 -30.61 -15.74
N SER A 191 -12.43 -31.15 -16.94
CA SER A 191 -12.79 -30.35 -18.12
C SER A 191 -14.15 -29.67 -17.99
N GLU A 192 -15.11 -30.30 -17.29
CA GLU A 192 -16.41 -29.67 -16.96
C GLU A 192 -16.26 -28.54 -15.94
N ALA A 193 -15.38 -28.72 -14.95
CA ALA A 193 -15.13 -27.71 -13.92
C ALA A 193 -14.37 -26.49 -14.48
N GLU A 194 -13.40 -26.70 -15.37
CA GLU A 194 -12.55 -25.64 -15.94
C GLU A 194 -12.42 -25.78 -17.47
N PRO A 195 -13.45 -25.38 -18.25
CA PRO A 195 -13.51 -25.60 -19.70
C PRO A 195 -12.43 -24.89 -20.52
N LEU A 196 -11.78 -23.89 -19.93
CA LEU A 196 -10.78 -23.04 -20.58
C LEU A 196 -9.34 -23.53 -20.38
N MET A 197 -9.11 -24.60 -19.63
CA MET A 197 -7.78 -25.19 -19.46
C MET A 197 -7.55 -26.34 -20.44
N PHE A 198 -6.28 -26.55 -20.81
CA PHE A 198 -5.90 -27.73 -21.57
C PHE A 198 -5.72 -28.91 -20.62
N VAL A 199 -6.44 -30.00 -20.89
CA VAL A 199 -6.34 -31.26 -20.14
C VAL A 199 -5.81 -32.32 -21.10
N GLU A 200 -4.63 -32.85 -20.80
CA GLU A 200 -3.98 -33.89 -21.61
C GLU A 200 -3.66 -35.11 -20.76
N ARG A 201 -3.66 -36.28 -21.38
CA ARG A 201 -3.17 -37.51 -20.73
C ARG A 201 -1.66 -37.50 -20.77
N SER A 202 -1.01 -37.82 -19.65
CA SER A 202 0.45 -37.90 -19.63
C SER A 202 0.92 -39.05 -20.53
N THR A 203 1.91 -38.76 -21.36
CA THR A 203 2.62 -39.77 -22.17
C THR A 203 3.67 -40.54 -21.37
N THR A 204 4.06 -40.04 -20.20
CA THR A 204 5.17 -40.58 -19.40
C THR A 204 4.73 -41.42 -18.20
N ALA A 205 3.50 -41.27 -17.72
CA ALA A 205 2.98 -41.99 -16.58
C ALA A 205 1.53 -42.42 -16.83
N GLU A 206 1.31 -43.73 -16.92
CA GLU A 206 -0.03 -44.32 -17.03
C GLU A 206 -0.90 -43.88 -15.85
N GLY A 207 -2.19 -43.59 -16.11
CA GLY A 207 -3.10 -43.16 -15.06
C GLY A 207 -2.94 -41.70 -14.62
N SER A 208 -2.30 -40.83 -15.42
CA SER A 208 -2.11 -39.43 -15.06
C SER A 208 -2.58 -38.42 -16.10
N LEU A 209 -3.07 -37.28 -15.60
CA LEU A 209 -3.52 -36.13 -16.38
C LEU A 209 -2.59 -34.94 -16.11
N VAL A 210 -2.31 -34.17 -17.14
CA VAL A 210 -1.57 -32.91 -17.10
C VAL A 210 -2.55 -31.80 -17.47
N VAL A 211 -2.76 -30.86 -16.56
CA VAL A 211 -3.65 -29.72 -16.75
C VAL A 211 -2.81 -28.45 -16.84
N THR A 212 -3.01 -27.66 -17.88
CA THR A 212 -2.24 -26.42 -18.13
C THR A 212 -3.15 -25.24 -18.44
N MET A 213 -2.72 -24.05 -18.01
CA MET A 213 -3.42 -22.80 -18.33
C MET A 213 -3.18 -22.40 -19.78
N THR A 214 -4.21 -21.84 -20.42
CA THR A 214 -4.06 -21.25 -21.77
C THR A 214 -3.23 -19.96 -21.71
N PRO A 215 -2.61 -19.54 -22.83
CA PRO A 215 -1.91 -18.26 -22.92
C PRO A 215 -2.78 -17.05 -22.53
N ASP A 216 -4.07 -17.10 -22.86
CA ASP A 216 -5.03 -16.04 -22.53
C ASP A 216 -5.30 -15.98 -21.02
N GLN A 217 -5.51 -17.12 -20.35
CA GLN A 217 -5.64 -17.19 -18.89
C GLN A 217 -4.37 -16.71 -18.17
N ILE A 218 -3.19 -17.00 -18.72
CA ILE A 218 -1.92 -16.50 -18.18
C ILE A 218 -1.88 -14.98 -18.27
N ARG A 219 -2.22 -14.40 -19.44
CA ARG A 219 -2.23 -12.94 -19.61
C ARG A 219 -3.26 -12.26 -18.71
N GLU A 220 -4.45 -12.84 -18.59
CA GLU A 220 -5.49 -12.36 -17.68
C GLU A 220 -5.01 -12.39 -16.23
N ARG A 221 -4.37 -13.49 -15.80
CA ARG A 221 -3.78 -13.62 -14.46
C ARG A 221 -2.70 -12.57 -14.20
N GLN A 222 -1.83 -12.30 -15.17
CA GLN A 222 -0.78 -11.29 -15.07
C GLN A 222 -1.37 -9.87 -14.94
N ASN A 223 -2.37 -9.54 -15.76
CA ASN A 223 -3.06 -8.24 -15.67
C ASN A 223 -3.77 -8.08 -14.33
N PHE A 224 -4.49 -9.11 -13.89
CA PHE A 224 -5.14 -9.14 -12.57
C PHE A 224 -4.13 -8.93 -11.44
N ALA A 225 -2.97 -9.60 -11.50
CA ALA A 225 -1.94 -9.46 -10.48
C ALA A 225 -1.40 -8.01 -10.38
N ILE A 226 -1.17 -7.34 -11.51
CA ILE A 226 -0.75 -5.93 -11.52
C ILE A 226 -1.84 -5.00 -11.00
N GLU A 227 -3.07 -5.15 -11.49
CA GLU A 227 -4.17 -4.28 -11.10
C GLU A 227 -4.44 -4.41 -9.60
N GLN A 228 -4.53 -5.64 -9.11
CA GLN A 228 -4.76 -5.91 -7.70
C GLN A 228 -3.59 -5.39 -6.84
N ASN A 229 -2.33 -5.63 -7.22
CA ASN A 229 -1.20 -5.08 -6.47
C ASN A 229 -1.16 -3.54 -6.51
N THR A 230 -1.58 -2.92 -7.62
CA THR A 230 -1.69 -1.45 -7.72
C THR A 230 -2.74 -0.91 -6.75
N VAL A 231 -3.90 -1.57 -6.65
CA VAL A 231 -4.95 -1.22 -5.68
C VAL A 231 -4.45 -1.42 -4.24
N THR A 232 -3.81 -2.55 -3.94
CA THR A 232 -3.23 -2.83 -2.63
C THR A 232 -2.17 -1.80 -2.24
N LEU A 233 -1.24 -1.46 -3.14
CA LEU A 233 -0.24 -0.42 -2.90
C LEU A 233 -0.90 0.95 -2.70
N ARG A 234 -1.92 1.31 -3.48
CA ARG A 234 -2.66 2.57 -3.27
C ARG A 234 -3.27 2.64 -1.88
N ASN A 235 -3.90 1.56 -1.42
CA ASN A 235 -4.45 1.48 -0.06
C ASN A 235 -3.36 1.60 1.00
N ARG A 236 -2.23 0.89 0.83
CA ARG A 236 -1.06 0.99 1.73
C ARG A 236 -0.49 2.39 1.82
N VAL A 237 -0.44 3.11 0.70
CA VAL A 237 0.01 4.50 0.70
C VAL A 237 -0.97 5.41 1.44
N ASN A 238 -2.29 5.19 1.28
CA ASN A 238 -3.29 5.95 2.04
C ASN A 238 -3.14 5.72 3.55
N GLU A 239 -2.76 4.52 3.98
CA GLU A 239 -2.50 4.19 5.39
C GLU A 239 -1.25 4.87 5.96
N LEU A 240 -0.24 5.15 5.12
CA LEU A 240 0.88 6.01 5.52
C LEU A 240 0.41 7.44 5.84
N GLY A 241 -0.74 7.86 5.29
CA GLY A 241 -1.28 9.20 5.41
C GLY A 241 -0.36 10.22 4.75
N VAL A 242 -0.05 9.96 3.49
CA VAL A 242 0.66 10.86 2.60
C VAL A 242 -0.37 11.59 1.74
N ALA A 243 -0.22 12.90 1.57
CA ALA A 243 -1.07 13.66 0.68
C ALA A 243 -0.64 13.46 -0.80
N GLU A 244 -1.61 13.21 -1.67
CA GLU A 244 -1.43 13.14 -3.13
C GLU A 244 -0.41 12.09 -3.63
N PRO A 245 -0.51 10.82 -3.21
CA PRO A 245 0.39 9.80 -3.71
C PRO A 245 0.12 9.43 -5.16
N VAL A 246 1.18 9.13 -5.92
CA VAL A 246 1.06 8.60 -7.28
C VAL A 246 1.39 7.12 -7.26
N VAL A 247 0.40 6.28 -7.54
CA VAL A 247 0.56 4.82 -7.68
C VAL A 247 0.04 4.40 -9.04
N GLN A 248 0.96 4.01 -9.93
CA GLN A 248 0.67 3.75 -11.33
C GLN A 248 1.44 2.52 -11.84
N ARG A 249 0.84 1.80 -12.80
CA ARG A 249 1.51 0.72 -13.53
C ARG A 249 2.57 1.32 -14.46
N GLN A 250 3.77 0.75 -14.45
CA GLN A 250 4.85 1.06 -15.38
C GLN A 250 5.21 -0.20 -16.19
N GLY A 251 4.87 -0.21 -17.48
CA GLY A 251 5.14 -1.38 -18.33
C GLY A 251 4.30 -2.61 -17.97
N LEU A 252 4.83 -3.81 -18.21
CA LEU A 252 4.07 -5.06 -18.08
C LEU A 252 3.97 -5.57 -16.64
N ASN A 253 5.06 -5.46 -15.87
CA ASN A 253 5.19 -6.07 -14.54
C ASN A 253 5.66 -5.12 -13.43
N ARG A 254 5.72 -3.80 -13.66
CA ARG A 254 6.21 -2.84 -12.66
C ARG A 254 5.15 -1.85 -12.20
N ILE A 255 5.32 -1.33 -11.00
CA ILE A 255 4.46 -0.34 -10.37
C ILE A 255 5.36 0.76 -9.81
N VAL A 256 5.12 2.00 -10.25
CA VAL A 256 5.77 3.19 -9.73
C VAL A 256 4.95 3.75 -8.58
N VAL A 257 5.62 4.07 -7.49
CA VAL A 257 5.03 4.69 -6.29
C VAL A 257 5.83 5.94 -5.94
N GLN A 258 5.15 7.09 -5.91
CA GLN A 258 5.75 8.37 -5.52
C GLN A 258 5.03 8.91 -4.29
N LEU A 259 5.82 9.26 -3.29
CA LEU A 259 5.36 9.72 -1.98
C LEU A 259 5.96 11.09 -1.66
N PRO A 260 5.31 12.19 -2.07
CA PRO A 260 5.76 13.54 -1.76
C PRO A 260 5.70 13.79 -0.25
N GLY A 261 6.71 14.46 0.30
CA GLY A 261 6.71 14.92 1.70
C GLY A 261 6.85 13.83 2.76
N VAL A 262 7.15 12.57 2.38
CA VAL A 262 7.47 11.51 3.35
C VAL A 262 8.82 11.78 4.01
N GLN A 263 8.83 11.74 5.34
CA GLN A 263 10.01 12.03 6.16
C GLN A 263 10.85 10.79 6.49
N ASP A 264 10.23 9.62 6.61
CA ASP A 264 10.91 8.35 6.87
C ASP A 264 10.71 7.36 5.69
N PRO A 265 11.69 7.29 4.76
CA PRO A 265 11.66 6.33 3.66
C PRO A 265 11.63 4.87 4.12
N SER A 266 12.28 4.55 5.25
CA SER A 266 12.38 3.19 5.75
C SER A 266 11.02 2.68 6.24
N GLN A 267 10.24 3.55 6.89
CA GLN A 267 8.88 3.22 7.30
C GLN A 267 7.97 3.03 6.09
N ALA A 268 8.08 3.92 5.10
CA ALA A 268 7.33 3.78 3.86
C ALA A 268 7.66 2.48 3.13
N GLU A 269 8.95 2.12 3.05
CA GLU A 269 9.38 0.83 2.48
C GLU A 269 8.79 -0.35 3.25
N ARG A 270 8.88 -0.36 4.59
CA ARG A 270 8.32 -1.47 5.40
C ARG A 270 6.83 -1.67 5.16
N VAL A 271 6.05 -0.60 4.96
CA VAL A 271 4.60 -0.72 4.73
C VAL A 271 4.29 -1.09 3.27
N LEU A 272 5.02 -0.54 2.30
CA LEU A 272 4.76 -0.76 0.88
C LEU A 272 5.35 -2.06 0.36
N GLY A 273 6.62 -2.31 0.67
CA GLY A 273 7.40 -3.46 0.22
C GLY A 273 7.17 -4.73 1.03
N ALA A 274 6.46 -4.67 2.17
CA ALA A 274 6.10 -5.86 2.91
C ALA A 274 5.27 -6.80 2.03
N THR A 275 5.87 -7.90 1.58
CA THR A 275 5.16 -9.08 1.04
C THR A 275 4.43 -9.86 2.13
N ALA A 276 4.45 -9.32 3.36
CA ALA A 276 3.90 -9.91 4.54
C ALA A 276 2.43 -10.27 4.39
N THR A 277 2.14 -11.56 4.44
CA THR A 277 0.79 -12.06 4.67
C THR A 277 0.72 -12.64 6.08
N LEU A 278 -0.49 -12.67 6.63
CA LEU A 278 -0.73 -13.41 7.86
C LEU A 278 -1.45 -14.71 7.58
N GLU A 279 -1.13 -15.72 8.36
CA GLU A 279 -1.83 -16.99 8.40
C GLU A 279 -2.27 -17.30 9.83
N PHE A 280 -3.53 -17.68 9.99
CA PHE A 280 -4.06 -18.16 11.26
C PHE A 280 -3.98 -19.68 11.26
N ARG A 281 -3.31 -20.27 12.26
CA ARG A 281 -3.08 -21.72 12.36
C ARG A 281 -3.36 -22.21 13.78
N LEU A 282 -3.84 -23.44 13.92
CA LEU A 282 -3.97 -24.09 15.22
C LEU A 282 -2.60 -24.61 15.69
N VAL A 283 -2.36 -24.55 17.00
CA VAL A 283 -1.21 -25.22 17.61
C VAL A 283 -1.42 -26.74 17.61
N CYS A 284 -0.36 -27.50 17.40
CA CYS A 284 -0.38 -28.95 17.55
C CYS A 284 -0.29 -29.34 19.03
N GLU A 285 -1.37 -29.90 19.56
CA GLU A 285 -1.43 -30.37 20.95
C GLU A 285 -0.82 -31.78 21.09
N GLY A 286 -0.22 -32.07 22.25
CA GLY A 286 0.28 -33.41 22.61
C GLY A 286 1.70 -33.74 22.11
N GLU A 287 2.34 -32.82 21.38
CA GLU A 287 3.69 -32.99 20.82
C GLU A 287 4.63 -31.92 21.37
N ASN A 288 5.90 -32.27 21.62
CA ASN A 288 6.88 -31.34 22.17
C ASN A 288 7.66 -30.63 21.05
N ALA A 289 7.51 -29.31 20.96
CA ALA A 289 8.18 -28.49 19.96
C ALA A 289 9.71 -28.47 20.10
N PHE A 290 10.23 -28.55 21.32
CA PHE A 290 11.68 -28.62 21.57
C PHE A 290 12.27 -29.95 21.07
N ASP A 291 11.56 -31.06 21.24
CA ASP A 291 11.99 -32.36 20.73
C ASP A 291 11.98 -32.39 19.19
N ALA A 292 10.96 -31.77 18.57
CA ALA A 292 10.89 -31.63 17.11
C ALA A 292 12.04 -30.77 16.55
N GLN A 293 12.40 -29.69 17.24
CA GLN A 293 13.55 -28.85 16.89
C GLN A 293 14.87 -29.62 17.04
N ALA A 294 15.08 -30.32 18.15
CA ALA A 294 16.29 -31.11 18.40
C ALA A 294 16.49 -32.23 17.35
N ARG A 295 15.40 -32.83 16.88
CA ARG A 295 15.42 -33.87 15.83
C ARG A 295 15.40 -33.31 14.41
N GLY A 296 15.18 -32.00 14.23
CA GLY A 296 15.02 -31.36 12.93
C GLY A 296 13.81 -31.85 12.12
N ARG A 297 12.80 -32.45 12.77
CA ARG A 297 11.63 -33.04 12.09
C ARG A 297 10.35 -32.87 12.89
N ALA A 298 9.35 -32.26 12.25
CA ALA A 298 8.01 -32.13 12.81
C ALA A 298 7.18 -33.43 12.65
N PRO A 299 6.25 -33.72 13.58
CA PRO A 299 5.26 -34.79 13.45
C PRO A 299 4.37 -34.66 12.21
N LEU A 300 3.73 -35.76 11.80
CA LEU A 300 2.82 -35.76 10.65
C LEU A 300 1.64 -34.79 10.88
N GLY A 301 1.36 -33.93 9.90
CA GLY A 301 0.32 -32.92 9.98
C GLY A 301 0.73 -31.62 10.69
N CYS A 302 1.92 -31.58 11.31
CA CYS A 302 2.49 -30.39 11.94
C CYS A 302 3.68 -29.84 11.13
N GLU A 303 3.99 -28.58 11.40
CA GLU A 303 5.13 -27.83 10.88
C GLU A 303 5.74 -27.05 12.06
N LEU A 304 7.08 -27.00 12.11
CA LEU A 304 7.82 -26.33 13.17
C LEU A 304 8.02 -24.86 12.80
N PHE A 305 7.68 -23.97 13.72
CA PHE A 305 7.88 -22.54 13.61
C PHE A 305 8.67 -22.02 14.81
N LEU A 306 9.16 -20.79 14.70
CA LEU A 306 9.81 -20.06 15.79
C LEU A 306 9.01 -18.80 16.12
N GLU A 307 8.87 -18.51 17.41
CA GLU A 307 8.42 -17.21 17.90
C GLU A 307 9.51 -16.14 17.76
N ARG A 308 9.14 -14.86 17.96
CA ARG A 308 10.10 -13.73 18.02
C ARG A 308 11.22 -13.93 19.03
N ALA A 309 10.91 -14.54 20.17
CA ALA A 309 11.89 -14.85 21.22
C ALA A 309 12.77 -16.09 20.91
N GLY A 310 12.58 -16.75 19.76
CA GLY A 310 13.29 -17.96 19.37
C GLY A 310 12.70 -19.26 19.94
N THR A 311 11.58 -19.18 20.65
CA THR A 311 10.87 -20.36 21.20
C THR A 311 10.27 -21.19 20.06
N PRO A 312 10.52 -22.52 20.01
CA PRO A 312 9.92 -23.40 19.03
C PRO A 312 8.45 -23.67 19.31
N VAL A 313 7.64 -23.67 18.25
CA VAL A 313 6.20 -23.94 18.32
C VAL A 313 5.78 -24.85 17.18
N LEU A 314 4.98 -25.87 17.48
CA LEU A 314 4.40 -26.75 16.46
C LEU A 314 3.01 -26.26 16.10
N LEU A 315 2.81 -25.96 14.83
CA LEU A 315 1.52 -25.57 14.28
C LEU A 315 1.01 -26.60 13.29
N ARG A 316 -0.31 -26.73 13.16
CA ARG A 316 -0.91 -27.54 12.10
C ARG A 316 -0.52 -26.95 10.74
N ARG A 317 -0.33 -27.84 9.76
CA ARG A 317 -0.04 -27.45 8.37
C ARG A 317 -1.20 -26.72 7.70
N ALA A 318 -2.43 -27.04 8.09
CA ALA A 318 -3.63 -26.41 7.54
C ALA A 318 -3.78 -24.98 8.09
N THR A 319 -3.90 -24.01 7.17
CA THR A 319 -4.27 -22.63 7.47
C THR A 319 -5.78 -22.52 7.66
N ILE A 320 -6.21 -21.78 8.68
CA ILE A 320 -7.62 -21.50 8.99
C ILE A 320 -8.13 -20.39 8.09
N VAL A 321 -7.40 -19.27 8.12
CA VAL A 321 -7.68 -18.02 7.41
C VAL A 321 -6.35 -17.38 7.05
N THR A 322 -6.33 -16.67 5.93
CA THR A 322 -5.16 -15.99 5.36
C THR A 322 -5.42 -14.49 5.20
N GLY A 323 -4.35 -13.71 5.01
CA GLY A 323 -4.39 -12.24 4.91
C GLY A 323 -5.34 -11.68 3.85
N ASP A 324 -5.60 -12.40 2.76
CA ASP A 324 -6.51 -12.03 1.67
C ASP A 324 -7.99 -12.03 2.09
N GLN A 325 -8.33 -12.74 3.16
CA GLN A 325 -9.69 -12.83 3.71
C GLN A 325 -9.97 -11.77 4.79
N LEU A 326 -9.03 -10.85 5.04
CA LEU A 326 -9.20 -9.75 5.98
C LEU A 326 -9.81 -8.51 5.31
N VAL A 327 -10.79 -7.93 5.99
CA VAL A 327 -11.49 -6.69 5.60
C VAL A 327 -11.10 -5.55 6.54
N ASP A 328 -11.13 -5.87 7.84
CA ASP A 328 -10.99 -5.04 9.04
C ASP A 328 -9.69 -5.24 9.82
N ALA A 329 -8.91 -4.22 10.18
CA ALA A 329 -8.02 -4.30 11.35
C ALA A 329 -7.89 -2.94 12.05
N ARG A 330 -8.22 -2.88 13.33
CA ARG A 330 -8.10 -1.65 14.14
C ARG A 330 -7.36 -1.92 15.41
N GLN A 331 -6.38 -1.08 15.71
CA GLN A 331 -5.85 -0.98 17.05
C GLN A 331 -6.93 -0.44 17.99
N GLY A 332 -6.99 -0.98 19.19
CA GLY A 332 -7.74 -0.43 20.30
C GLY A 332 -7.23 -0.99 21.62
N PHE A 333 -8.05 -0.88 22.65
CA PHE A 333 -7.77 -1.46 23.96
C PHE A 333 -8.83 -2.50 24.30
N ASP A 334 -8.39 -3.60 24.87
CA ASP A 334 -9.29 -4.60 25.41
C ASP A 334 -10.09 -4.04 26.59
N GLN A 335 -11.40 -4.20 26.59
CA GLN A 335 -12.29 -3.59 27.59
C GLN A 335 -12.12 -4.21 28.99
N GLN A 336 -11.61 -5.45 29.06
CA GLN A 336 -11.44 -6.16 30.34
C GLN A 336 -10.08 -5.88 30.97
N THR A 337 -9.02 -5.90 30.17
CA THR A 337 -7.63 -5.80 30.66
C THR A 337 -7.00 -4.44 30.45
N SER A 338 -7.65 -3.53 29.70
CA SER A 338 -7.08 -2.25 29.25
C SER A 338 -5.74 -2.39 28.52
N SER A 339 -5.45 -3.60 28.00
CA SER A 339 -4.23 -3.88 27.23
C SER A 339 -4.43 -3.56 25.75
N PRO A 340 -3.36 -3.19 25.00
CA PRO A 340 -3.46 -3.00 23.56
C PRO A 340 -3.95 -4.27 22.85
N ALA A 341 -4.87 -4.08 21.91
CA ALA A 341 -5.46 -5.15 21.13
C ALA A 341 -5.67 -4.73 19.68
N VAL A 342 -5.72 -5.71 18.78
CA VAL A 342 -6.07 -5.51 17.37
C VAL A 342 -7.40 -6.21 17.08
N PHE A 343 -8.44 -5.43 16.77
CA PHE A 343 -9.75 -5.91 16.38
C PHE A 343 -9.75 -6.21 14.88
N VAL A 344 -10.01 -7.46 14.52
CA VAL A 344 -9.95 -7.96 13.15
C VAL A 344 -11.36 -8.26 12.65
N ARG A 345 -11.62 -7.93 11.38
CA ARG A 345 -12.84 -8.33 10.66
C ARG A 345 -12.50 -9.11 9.39
N LEU A 346 -13.12 -10.27 9.23
CA LEU A 346 -12.99 -11.15 8.07
C LEU A 346 -14.11 -10.93 7.05
N ASP A 347 -13.87 -11.37 5.82
CA ASP A 347 -14.90 -11.54 4.80
C ASP A 347 -15.79 -12.76 5.11
N SER A 348 -16.82 -13.01 4.30
CA SER A 348 -17.76 -14.12 4.52
C SER A 348 -17.06 -15.49 4.49
N ARG A 349 -16.11 -15.70 3.57
CA ARG A 349 -15.42 -16.98 3.40
C ARG A 349 -14.49 -17.29 4.58
N GLY A 350 -13.74 -16.29 5.03
CA GLY A 350 -12.92 -16.37 6.22
C GLY A 350 -13.76 -16.53 7.49
N ALA A 351 -14.89 -15.83 7.58
CA ALA A 351 -15.81 -15.93 8.72
C ALA A 351 -16.38 -17.34 8.89
N ASP A 352 -16.75 -18.02 7.81
CA ASP A 352 -17.26 -19.39 7.85
C ASP A 352 -16.17 -20.37 8.28
N SER A 353 -14.96 -20.24 7.73
CA SER A 353 -13.80 -21.09 8.07
C SER A 353 -13.39 -20.91 9.55
N MET A 354 -13.39 -19.66 10.01
CA MET A 354 -13.11 -19.32 11.41
C MET A 354 -14.21 -19.83 12.35
N LEU A 355 -15.49 -19.73 11.97
CA LEU A 355 -16.61 -20.22 12.76
C LEU A 355 -16.57 -21.73 12.95
N MET A 356 -16.32 -22.48 11.87
CA MET A 356 -16.18 -23.94 11.95
C MET A 356 -15.01 -24.32 12.85
N THR A 357 -13.86 -23.67 12.68
CA THR A 357 -12.66 -23.97 13.44
C THR A 357 -12.83 -23.67 14.93
N THR A 358 -13.39 -22.51 15.29
CA THR A 358 -13.52 -22.10 16.69
C THR A 358 -14.57 -22.93 17.45
N LYS A 359 -15.62 -23.41 16.77
CA LYS A 359 -16.60 -24.35 17.36
C LYS A 359 -15.95 -25.64 17.85
N GLU A 360 -15.00 -26.18 17.08
CA GLU A 360 -14.36 -27.47 17.35
C GLU A 360 -13.12 -27.37 18.24
N ASN A 361 -12.59 -26.14 18.43
CA ASN A 361 -11.29 -25.90 19.06
C ASN A 361 -11.35 -24.89 20.21
N LEU A 362 -12.47 -24.85 20.95
CA LEU A 362 -12.58 -24.06 22.18
C LEU A 362 -11.50 -24.44 23.20
N ASN A 363 -10.97 -23.43 23.88
CA ASN A 363 -9.87 -23.52 24.85
C ASN A 363 -8.53 -24.03 24.29
N LYS A 364 -8.41 -24.15 22.96
CA LYS A 364 -7.15 -24.54 22.31
C LYS A 364 -6.36 -23.32 21.86
N PRO A 365 -5.02 -23.41 21.76
CA PRO A 365 -4.21 -22.30 21.30
C PRO A 365 -4.24 -22.16 19.77
N MET A 366 -4.32 -20.93 19.32
CA MET A 366 -4.26 -20.51 17.92
C MET A 366 -3.10 -19.53 17.77
N ALA A 367 -2.32 -19.71 16.73
CA ALA A 367 -1.17 -18.89 16.40
C ALA A 367 -1.47 -18.01 15.19
N VAL A 368 -0.89 -16.82 15.20
CA VAL A 368 -0.81 -15.93 14.05
C VAL A 368 0.62 -15.99 13.53
N VAL A 369 0.76 -16.41 12.28
CA VAL A 369 2.04 -16.54 11.59
C VAL A 369 2.18 -15.37 10.62
N PHE A 370 3.27 -14.64 10.77
CA PHE A 370 3.73 -13.65 9.81
C PHE A 370 4.61 -14.34 8.78
N VAL A 371 4.24 -14.21 7.50
CA VAL A 371 4.95 -14.83 6.38
C VAL A 371 5.50 -13.73 5.50
N GLU A 372 6.82 -13.56 5.50
CA GLU A 372 7.52 -12.59 4.67
C GLU A 372 8.31 -13.30 3.58
N GLN A 373 8.29 -12.73 2.37
CA GLN A 373 9.04 -13.25 1.24
C GLN A 373 10.03 -12.19 0.75
N ARG A 374 11.33 -12.51 0.80
CA ARG A 374 12.40 -11.64 0.35
C ARG A 374 13.28 -12.32 -0.68
N ARG A 375 13.82 -11.54 -1.63
CA ARG A 375 14.87 -12.01 -2.54
C ARG A 375 16.22 -11.71 -1.93
N GLU A 376 17.06 -12.73 -1.84
CA GLU A 376 18.47 -12.61 -1.46
C GLU A 376 19.31 -12.95 -2.69
N THR A 377 20.29 -12.11 -3.01
CA THR A 377 21.31 -12.46 -4.01
C THR A 377 22.31 -13.38 -3.35
N VAL A 378 22.41 -14.62 -3.83
CA VAL A 378 23.34 -15.63 -3.32
C VAL A 378 24.33 -15.97 -4.42
N GLU A 379 25.60 -16.05 -4.07
CA GLU A 379 26.63 -16.57 -4.97
C GLU A 379 26.51 -18.10 -5.03
N GLN A 380 26.11 -18.62 -6.18
CA GLN A 380 26.10 -20.05 -6.46
C GLN A 380 27.04 -20.33 -7.64
N ASN A 381 28.07 -21.14 -7.41
CA ASN A 381 29.03 -21.55 -8.43
C ASN A 381 29.74 -20.37 -9.16
N GLY A 382 29.96 -19.25 -8.47
CA GLY A 382 30.60 -18.05 -9.03
C GLY A 382 29.68 -17.13 -9.83
N GLU A 383 28.37 -17.41 -9.86
CA GLU A 383 27.34 -16.52 -10.41
C GLU A 383 26.43 -16.00 -9.29
N PHE A 384 26.06 -14.72 -9.38
CA PHE A 384 25.09 -14.10 -8.48
C PHE A 384 23.68 -14.44 -8.95
N VAL A 385 22.99 -15.30 -8.20
CA VAL A 385 21.61 -15.73 -8.49
C VAL A 385 20.68 -15.16 -7.42
N GLU A 386 19.55 -14.60 -7.84
CA GLU A 386 18.49 -14.20 -6.91
C GLU A 386 17.72 -15.43 -6.44
N VAL A 387 17.72 -15.66 -5.13
CA VAL A 387 16.97 -16.73 -4.49
C VAL A 387 15.88 -16.12 -3.62
N THR A 388 14.66 -16.62 -3.78
CA THR A 388 13.53 -16.25 -2.92
C THR A 388 13.62 -17.02 -1.60
N ARG A 389 13.67 -16.30 -0.48
CA ARG A 389 13.54 -16.85 0.87
C ARG A 389 12.19 -16.48 1.46
N VAL A 390 11.50 -17.48 2.01
CA VAL A 390 10.25 -17.30 2.76
C VAL A 390 10.57 -17.46 4.23
N ASP A 391 10.44 -16.38 4.97
CA ASP A 391 10.64 -16.34 6.42
C ASP A 391 9.25 -16.38 7.08
N LYS A 392 9.02 -17.40 7.91
CA LYS A 392 7.77 -17.57 8.67
C LYS A 392 8.04 -17.45 10.15
N GLN A 393 7.32 -16.57 10.83
CA GLN A 393 7.50 -16.32 12.25
C GLN A 393 6.16 -16.26 12.98
N VAL A 394 6.09 -16.85 14.16
CA VAL A 394 4.90 -16.70 15.03
C VAL A 394 4.99 -15.36 15.75
N ILE A 395 3.98 -14.52 15.55
CA ILE A 395 3.91 -13.18 16.16
C ILE A 395 3.00 -13.15 17.38
N SER A 396 2.07 -14.09 17.51
CA SER A 396 1.16 -14.18 18.65
C SER A 396 0.59 -15.59 18.77
N ILE A 397 0.41 -16.05 20.00
CA ILE A 397 -0.32 -17.27 20.34
C ILE A 397 -1.36 -16.91 21.39
N ALA A 398 -2.62 -17.17 21.07
CA ALA A 398 -3.73 -16.87 21.94
C ALA A 398 -4.67 -18.07 22.06
N THR A 399 -5.28 -18.24 23.23
CA THR A 399 -6.28 -19.27 23.45
C THR A 399 -7.63 -18.84 22.86
N ILE A 400 -8.30 -19.74 22.14
CA ILE A 400 -9.67 -19.54 21.65
C ILE A 400 -10.62 -19.58 22.85
N ARG A 401 -11.04 -18.40 23.34
CA ARG A 401 -11.91 -18.25 24.52
C ARG A 401 -13.42 -18.31 24.22
N GLY A 402 -13.79 -18.30 22.95
CA GLY A 402 -15.18 -18.29 22.53
C GLY A 402 -15.34 -18.70 21.07
N VAL A 403 -16.58 -18.94 20.66
CA VAL A 403 -16.92 -19.21 19.26
C VAL A 403 -17.13 -17.88 18.55
N PHE A 404 -16.37 -17.64 17.49
CA PHE A 404 -16.45 -16.40 16.72
C PHE A 404 -16.34 -16.68 15.22
N SER A 405 -16.95 -15.80 14.42
CA SER A 405 -16.97 -15.90 12.95
C SER A 405 -16.16 -14.76 12.34
N SER A 406 -16.82 -13.66 11.99
CA SER A 406 -16.26 -12.56 11.23
C SER A 406 -15.48 -11.55 12.07
N ASN A 407 -15.72 -11.46 13.38
CA ASN A 407 -15.05 -10.47 14.24
C ASN A 407 -14.35 -11.16 15.40
N PHE A 408 -13.10 -10.78 15.65
CA PHE A 408 -12.33 -11.23 16.81
C PHE A 408 -11.26 -10.19 17.18
N GLN A 409 -10.62 -10.37 18.34
CA GLN A 409 -9.53 -9.50 18.79
C GLN A 409 -8.26 -10.32 19.05
N ILE A 410 -7.11 -9.75 18.68
CA ILE A 410 -5.78 -10.24 19.00
C ILE A 410 -5.28 -9.43 20.19
N THR A 411 -4.96 -10.07 21.30
CA THR A 411 -4.49 -9.43 22.53
C THR A 411 -3.04 -9.82 22.84
N GLY A 412 -2.44 -9.19 23.87
CA GLY A 412 -1.08 -9.51 24.32
C GLY A 412 0.02 -8.86 23.47
N LEU A 413 -0.31 -7.75 22.80
CA LEU A 413 0.61 -6.95 21.99
C LEU A 413 1.02 -5.69 22.76
N ASP A 414 2.19 -5.14 22.46
CA ASP A 414 2.50 -3.78 22.88
C ASP A 414 1.77 -2.72 22.01
N LEU A 415 1.83 -1.44 22.39
CA LEU A 415 1.13 -0.37 21.67
C LEU A 415 1.69 -0.14 20.26
N VAL A 416 3.01 -0.26 20.07
CA VAL A 416 3.67 -0.06 18.78
C VAL A 416 3.41 -1.26 17.86
N GLU A 417 3.55 -2.48 18.38
CA GLU A 417 3.22 -3.73 17.73
C GLU A 417 1.75 -3.79 17.31
N ALA A 418 0.82 -3.37 18.15
CA ALA A 418 -0.60 -3.32 17.80
C ALA A 418 -0.87 -2.29 16.67
N ARG A 419 -0.17 -1.15 16.68
CA ARG A 419 -0.25 -0.16 15.60
C ARG A 419 0.27 -0.75 14.29
N ASP A 420 1.48 -1.28 14.28
CA ASP A 420 2.15 -1.84 13.11
C ASP A 420 1.40 -3.05 12.56
N LEU A 421 0.96 -3.97 13.43
CA LEU A 421 0.14 -5.11 13.03
C LEU A 421 -1.18 -4.65 12.42
N SER A 422 -1.86 -3.66 13.01
CA SER A 422 -3.11 -3.16 12.44
C SER A 422 -2.90 -2.53 11.06
N LEU A 423 -1.79 -1.80 10.85
CA LEU A 423 -1.43 -1.23 9.55
C LEU A 423 -1.18 -2.34 8.52
N LEU A 424 -0.37 -3.35 8.88
CA LEU A 424 -0.06 -4.49 8.02
C LEU A 424 -1.31 -5.31 7.67
N LEU A 425 -2.26 -5.43 8.60
CA LEU A 425 -3.51 -6.14 8.35
C LEU A 425 -4.50 -5.35 7.49
N ARG A 426 -4.58 -4.03 7.66
CA ARG A 426 -5.41 -3.17 6.78
C ARG A 426 -4.84 -3.02 5.38
N ALA A 427 -3.52 -3.06 5.28
CA ALA A 427 -2.76 -2.95 4.03
C ALA A 427 -3.15 -4.00 2.98
N GLY A 428 -3.82 -5.09 3.38
CA GLY A 428 -4.31 -6.14 2.49
C GLY A 428 -3.18 -7.03 1.94
N ALA A 429 -3.56 -8.24 1.52
CA ALA A 429 -2.64 -9.13 0.83
C ALA A 429 -2.36 -8.61 -0.60
N LEU A 430 -1.12 -8.78 -1.04
CA LEU A 430 -0.76 -8.63 -2.45
C LEU A 430 -1.26 -9.88 -3.21
N ALA A 431 -1.68 -9.70 -4.46
CA ALA A 431 -2.02 -10.82 -5.35
C ALA A 431 -0.78 -11.63 -5.74
N ALA A 432 0.38 -10.99 -5.73
CA ALA A 432 1.66 -11.63 -5.95
C ALA A 432 2.77 -10.86 -5.21
N PRO A 433 3.88 -11.52 -4.84
CA PRO A 433 5.04 -10.86 -4.25
C PRO A 433 5.54 -9.71 -5.14
N ILE A 434 6.05 -8.66 -4.50
CA ILE A 434 6.68 -7.53 -5.19
C ILE A 434 8.10 -7.34 -4.67
N TYR A 435 8.97 -6.83 -5.54
CA TYR A 435 10.37 -6.58 -5.23
C TYR A 435 10.73 -5.15 -5.62
N LYS A 436 11.53 -4.49 -4.78
CA LYS A 436 12.02 -3.14 -5.07
C LYS A 436 13.15 -3.23 -6.10
N VAL A 437 12.94 -2.65 -7.27
CA VAL A 437 13.94 -2.53 -8.34
C VAL A 437 14.74 -1.26 -8.19
N GLU A 438 14.07 -0.18 -7.78
CA GLU A 438 14.69 1.15 -7.67
C GLU A 438 14.12 1.92 -6.50
N GLU A 439 14.99 2.64 -5.79
CA GLU A 439 14.64 3.61 -4.76
C GLU A 439 15.39 4.92 -5.03
N ARG A 440 14.67 6.04 -5.02
CA ARG A 440 15.26 7.37 -4.97
C ARG A 440 14.61 8.17 -3.87
N THR A 441 15.41 8.66 -2.94
CA THR A 441 14.97 9.54 -1.87
C THR A 441 15.53 10.93 -2.12
N ILE A 442 14.65 11.92 -2.12
CA ILE A 442 15.00 13.33 -2.30
C ILE A 442 14.66 14.05 -1.00
N GLY A 443 15.68 14.58 -0.32
CA GLY A 443 15.48 15.36 0.91
C GLY A 443 14.74 16.67 0.63
N PRO A 444 13.81 17.11 1.50
CA PRO A 444 13.11 18.39 1.35
C PRO A 444 14.06 19.60 1.24
N SER A 445 15.21 19.55 1.91
CA SER A 445 16.23 20.61 1.86
C SER A 445 16.92 20.73 0.50
N LEU A 446 17.14 19.62 -0.21
CA LEU A 446 17.69 19.62 -1.56
C LEU A 446 16.69 20.17 -2.58
N GLY A 447 15.41 19.84 -2.42
CA GLY A 447 14.31 20.41 -3.20
C GLY A 447 14.24 21.93 -3.04
N GLN A 448 14.24 22.42 -1.79
CA GLN A 448 14.20 23.85 -1.50
C GLN A 448 15.43 24.59 -2.07
N ASP A 449 16.63 24.04 -1.94
CA ASP A 449 17.84 24.65 -2.48
C ASP A 449 17.80 24.72 -4.03
N ASN A 450 17.24 23.72 -4.69
CA ASN A 450 17.01 23.75 -6.15
C ASN A 450 15.99 24.83 -6.54
N ILE A 451 14.91 25.00 -5.77
CA ILE A 451 13.95 26.09 -5.98
C ILE A 451 14.64 27.45 -5.83
N ASP A 452 15.39 27.66 -4.75
CA ASP A 452 16.06 28.93 -4.46
C ASP A 452 17.10 29.28 -5.53
N LYS A 453 17.91 28.30 -5.96
CA LYS A 453 18.87 28.47 -7.05
C LYS A 453 18.20 28.74 -8.38
N GLY A 454 17.11 28.02 -8.70
CA GLY A 454 16.33 28.21 -9.91
C GLY A 454 15.72 29.61 -9.98
N LEU A 455 15.09 30.07 -8.89
CA LEU A 455 14.54 31.42 -8.78
C LEU A 455 15.63 32.48 -8.91
N ARG A 456 16.78 32.33 -8.23
CA ARG A 456 17.92 33.25 -8.38
C ARG A 456 18.45 33.28 -9.81
N ALA A 457 18.60 32.12 -10.46
CA ALA A 457 19.07 32.04 -11.83
C ALA A 457 18.10 32.71 -12.81
N ILE A 458 16.80 32.51 -12.64
CA ILE A 458 15.75 33.19 -13.43
C ILE A 458 15.82 34.70 -13.20
N LEU A 459 15.86 35.18 -11.95
CA LEU A 459 15.91 36.61 -11.64
C LEU A 459 17.17 37.29 -12.19
N ILE A 460 18.34 36.66 -12.03
CA ILE A 460 19.61 37.19 -12.55
C ILE A 460 19.61 37.16 -14.08
N GLY A 461 19.23 36.04 -14.69
CA GLY A 461 19.18 35.90 -16.16
C GLY A 461 18.21 36.89 -16.79
N PHE A 462 17.02 37.02 -16.21
CA PHE A 462 16.02 38.00 -16.62
C PHE A 462 16.56 39.43 -16.49
N GLY A 463 17.17 39.77 -15.35
CA GLY A 463 17.79 41.08 -15.13
C GLY A 463 18.89 41.39 -16.15
N LEU A 464 19.71 40.40 -16.52
CA LEU A 464 20.75 40.55 -17.55
C LEU A 464 20.15 40.77 -18.95
N VAL A 465 19.06 40.07 -19.30
CA VAL A 465 18.37 40.26 -20.58
C VAL A 465 17.76 41.67 -20.65
N VAL A 466 17.06 42.10 -19.61
CA VAL A 466 16.48 43.46 -19.51
C VAL A 466 17.58 44.52 -19.61
N LEU A 467 18.69 44.34 -18.88
CA LEU A 467 19.84 45.26 -18.95
C LEU A 467 20.44 45.30 -20.35
N PHE A 468 20.60 44.16 -21.00
CA PHE A 468 21.12 44.07 -22.36
C PHE A 468 20.19 44.75 -23.38
N MET A 469 18.88 44.51 -23.29
CA MET A 469 17.88 45.13 -24.17
C MET A 469 17.85 46.64 -24.00
N ALA A 470 17.89 47.12 -22.76
CA ALA A 470 17.95 48.55 -22.44
C ALA A 470 19.23 49.22 -22.98
N ILE A 471 20.40 48.56 -22.90
CA ILE A 471 21.67 49.11 -23.40
C ILE A 471 21.73 49.08 -24.93
N TYR A 472 21.41 47.93 -25.55
CA TYR A 472 21.59 47.72 -26.98
C TYR A 472 20.50 48.41 -27.82
N TYR A 473 19.23 48.30 -27.42
CA TYR A 473 18.08 48.84 -28.15
C TYR A 473 17.57 50.19 -27.60
N ARG A 474 18.17 50.70 -26.52
CA ARG A 474 17.83 52.00 -25.91
C ARG A 474 16.32 52.11 -25.63
N GLY A 475 15.66 53.15 -26.14
CA GLY A 475 14.23 53.40 -25.91
C GLY A 475 13.30 52.33 -26.48
N PHE A 476 13.71 51.62 -27.55
CA PHE A 476 12.94 50.47 -28.06
C PHE A 476 13.12 49.22 -27.18
N GLY A 477 14.27 49.10 -26.53
CA GLY A 477 14.54 48.04 -25.55
C GLY A 477 13.58 48.07 -24.38
N VAL A 478 13.36 49.25 -23.79
CA VAL A 478 12.43 49.44 -22.67
C VAL A 478 10.99 49.03 -23.02
N ILE A 479 10.56 49.26 -24.26
CA ILE A 479 9.23 48.85 -24.74
C ILE A 479 9.16 47.32 -24.87
N ALA A 480 10.23 46.69 -25.35
CA ALA A 480 10.34 45.24 -25.42
C ALA A 480 10.41 44.60 -24.03
N ASP A 481 11.10 45.22 -23.06
CA ASP A 481 11.17 44.76 -21.67
C ASP A 481 9.80 44.83 -20.98
N LEU A 482 9.01 45.87 -21.26
CA LEU A 482 7.62 45.96 -20.82
C LEU A 482 6.76 44.83 -21.40
N ALA A 483 6.96 44.47 -22.68
CA ALA A 483 6.27 43.35 -23.29
C ALA A 483 6.73 42.00 -22.72
N LEU A 484 8.01 41.86 -22.40
CA LEU A 484 8.59 40.66 -21.79
C LEU A 484 8.08 40.47 -20.35
N LEU A 485 8.03 41.54 -19.55
CA LEU A 485 7.43 41.53 -18.22
C LEU A 485 5.95 41.15 -18.29
N ALA A 486 5.22 41.67 -19.27
CA ALA A 486 3.83 41.32 -19.50
C ALA A 486 3.61 39.86 -19.96
N ASN A 487 4.63 39.19 -20.48
CA ASN A 487 4.57 37.78 -20.89
C ASN A 487 4.95 36.80 -19.76
N LEU A 488 5.71 37.27 -18.76
CA LEU A 488 6.07 36.45 -17.59
C LEU A 488 4.90 36.28 -16.61
N VAL A 489 4.03 37.28 -16.60
CA VAL A 489 2.80 37.41 -15.81
C VAL A 489 1.65 36.76 -16.55
#